data_AF-A0A7C0WEN0-F1
#
_entry.id   AF-A0A7C0WEN0-F1
#
_cell.length_a   1.000
_cell.length_b   1.000
_cell.length_c   1.000
_cell.angle_alpha   90.00
_cell.angle_beta   90.00
_cell.angle_gamma   90.00
#
_symmetry.space_group_name_H-M   'P 1'
#
loop_
_entity.id
_entity.type
_entity.pdbx_description
1 polymer ?
#
loop_
_entity_poly.entity_id
_entity_poly.type
_entity_poly.pdbx_seq_one_letter_code
_entity_poly.pdbx_strand_id
1 'polypeptide(L)'
;AGPVHSYTRVPDGKTKYLSELSSGDQVMIVDFKGHTTTGIVGRLKIEKRPLMLVKAVFKGKEMTSIVQNAETIRLTDPKGKAVSVVNLSPGDQVLVAMEEGGRHFGMKIEESIMEK
;
A
#
# COMPACT_ATOMS: atom_id res chain seq x y z
N ALA A 1 -4.93 -4.35 3.05
CA ALA A 1 -5.91 -3.61 3.88
C ALA A 1 -5.18 -3.02 5.07
N GLY A 2 -5.44 -1.75 5.36
CA GLY A 2 -4.69 -0.98 6.35
C GLY A 2 -5.56 0.10 6.98
N PRO A 3 -4.95 1.04 7.71
CA PRO A 3 -5.67 2.12 8.36
C PRO A 3 -6.26 3.10 7.33
N VAL A 4 -7.27 3.84 7.76
CA VAL A 4 -8.02 4.77 6.90
C VAL A 4 -7.17 5.89 6.29
N HIS A 5 -6.04 6.24 6.93
CA HIS A 5 -5.10 7.26 6.45
C HIS A 5 -4.09 6.74 5.42
N SER A 6 -4.01 5.42 5.18
CA SER A 6 -3.25 4.91 4.05
C SER A 6 -3.92 5.34 2.76
N TYR A 7 -3.16 5.40 1.67
CA TYR A 7 -3.69 5.69 0.34
C TYR A 7 -3.38 4.57 -0.63
N THR A 8 -4.17 4.49 -1.70
CA THR A 8 -3.94 3.60 -2.84
C THR A 8 -3.74 4.42 -4.11
N ARG A 9 -3.08 3.82 -5.10
CA ARG A 9 -2.99 4.41 -6.45
C ARG A 9 -4.32 4.26 -7.17
N VAL A 10 -4.70 5.31 -7.88
CA VAL A 10 -5.83 5.35 -8.81
C VAL A 10 -5.27 5.70 -10.20
N PRO A 11 -6.08 5.64 -11.29
CA PRO A 11 -5.63 6.03 -12.62
C PRO A 11 -5.03 7.46 -12.69
N ASP A 12 -4.36 7.76 -13.81
CA ASP A 12 -3.71 9.06 -14.08
C ASP A 12 -2.62 9.46 -13.09
N GLY A 13 -1.98 8.46 -12.46
CA GLY A 13 -0.87 8.68 -11.54
C GLY A 13 -1.26 9.34 -10.22
N LYS A 14 -2.55 9.40 -9.88
CA LYS A 14 -3.05 9.98 -8.63
C LYS A 14 -3.11 8.94 -7.50
N THR A 15 -3.30 9.41 -6.28
CA THR A 15 -3.64 8.57 -5.13
C THR A 15 -4.91 9.05 -4.46
N LYS A 16 -5.54 8.18 -3.67
CA LYS A 16 -6.73 8.48 -2.88
C LYS A 16 -6.62 7.80 -1.52
N TYR A 17 -7.03 8.48 -0.45
CA TYR A 17 -7.02 7.86 0.88
C TYR A 17 -8.03 6.72 0.93
N LEU A 18 -7.74 5.68 1.72
CA LEU A 18 -8.67 4.57 1.92
C LEU A 18 -9.99 5.04 2.55
N SER A 19 -9.97 6.10 3.36
CA SER A 19 -11.18 6.76 3.89
C SER A 19 -12.07 7.42 2.84
N GLU A 20 -11.52 7.80 1.69
CA GLU A 20 -12.23 8.54 0.65
C GLU A 20 -12.84 7.63 -0.42
N LEU A 21 -12.44 6.36 -0.44
CA LEU A 21 -12.89 5.39 -1.45
C LEU A 21 -14.37 5.03 -1.25
N SER A 22 -15.07 4.84 -2.37
CA SER A 22 -16.46 4.40 -2.45
C SER A 22 -16.61 3.24 -3.42
N SER A 23 -17.72 2.50 -3.33
CA SER A 23 -18.06 1.49 -4.34
C SER A 23 -18.19 2.17 -5.70
N GLY A 24 -17.65 1.54 -6.74
CA GLY A 24 -17.57 2.11 -8.08
C GLY A 24 -16.28 2.89 -8.37
N ASP A 25 -15.50 3.26 -7.35
CA ASP A 25 -14.22 3.94 -7.57
C ASP A 25 -13.23 3.04 -8.32
N GLN A 26 -12.44 3.65 -9.21
CA GLN A 26 -11.33 3.00 -9.89
C GLN A 26 -10.08 2.98 -9.02
N VAL A 27 -9.38 1.84 -8.99
CA VAL A 27 -8.08 1.67 -8.35
C VAL A 27 -7.09 1.03 -9.32
N MET A 28 -5.81 1.34 -9.15
CA MET A 28 -4.75 0.71 -9.91
C MET A 28 -4.34 -0.61 -9.25
N ILE A 29 -4.31 -1.68 -10.03
CA ILE A 29 -3.78 -2.99 -9.65
C ILE A 29 -2.43 -3.15 -10.34
N VAL A 30 -1.41 -3.55 -9.59
CA VAL A 30 -0.05 -3.75 -10.08
C VAL A 30 0.38 -5.19 -9.80
N ASP A 31 0.85 -5.90 -10.82
CA ASP A 31 1.41 -7.24 -10.66
C ASP A 31 2.88 -7.19 -10.18
N PHE A 32 3.45 -8.35 -9.84
CA PHE A 32 4.82 -8.44 -9.35
C PHE A 32 5.91 -8.10 -10.40
N LYS A 33 5.53 -7.99 -11.67
CA LYS A 33 6.40 -7.56 -12.77
C LYS A 33 6.26 -6.06 -13.07
N GLY A 34 5.35 -5.37 -12.39
CA GLY A 34 5.06 -3.95 -12.59
C GLY A 34 4.02 -3.66 -13.66
N HIS A 35 3.36 -4.66 -14.25
CA HIS A 35 2.24 -4.41 -15.17
C HIS A 35 1.04 -3.88 -14.39
N THR A 36 0.36 -2.91 -15.00
CA THR A 36 -0.77 -2.22 -14.37
C THR A 36 -2.08 -2.52 -15.10
N THR A 37 -3.15 -2.59 -14.35
CA THR A 37 -4.52 -2.58 -14.86
C THR A 37 -5.43 -1.81 -13.90
N THR A 38 -6.61 -1.42 -14.35
CA THR A 38 -7.60 -0.74 -13.52
C THR A 38 -8.64 -1.73 -13.02
N GLY A 39 -8.92 -1.71 -11.72
CA GLY A 39 -10.01 -2.43 -11.09
C GLY A 39 -11.09 -1.50 -10.56
N ILE A 40 -12.30 -2.02 -10.41
CA ILE A 40 -13.43 -1.30 -9.77
C ILE A 40 -13.59 -1.80 -8.34
N VAL A 41 -13.70 -0.88 -7.39
CA VAL A 41 -13.99 -1.20 -5.99
C VAL A 41 -15.44 -1.67 -5.89
N GLY A 42 -15.65 -2.97 -5.64
CA GLY A 42 -17.00 -3.51 -5.46
C GLY A 42 -17.63 -3.10 -4.13
N ARG A 43 -16.90 -3.26 -3.02
CA ARG A 43 -17.38 -2.91 -1.68
C ARG A 43 -16.23 -2.46 -0.78
N LEU A 44 -16.57 -1.66 0.23
CA LEU A 44 -15.66 -1.33 1.33
C LEU A 44 -16.18 -1.94 2.62
N LYS A 45 -15.26 -2.46 3.42
CA LYS A 45 -15.56 -2.98 4.74
C LYS A 45 -14.66 -2.29 5.75
N ILE A 46 -15.28 -1.55 6.67
CA ILE A 46 -14.58 -0.92 7.79
C ILE A 46 -14.82 -1.80 9.01
N GLU A 47 -13.74 -2.35 9.57
CA GLU A 47 -13.79 -3.20 10.75
C GLU A 47 -12.65 -2.87 11.70
N LYS A 48 -12.91 -2.99 13.00
CA LYS A 48 -11.88 -2.84 14.03
C LYS A 48 -11.11 -4.16 14.15
N ARG A 49 -9.80 -4.11 13.92
CA ARG A 49 -8.86 -5.21 14.12
C ARG A 49 -7.55 -4.69 14.70
N PRO A 50 -6.77 -5.52 15.40
CA PRO A 50 -5.39 -5.18 15.71
C PRO A 50 -4.62 -4.81 14.44
N LEU A 51 -3.78 -3.79 14.55
CA LEU A 51 -2.90 -3.36 13.47
C LEU A 51 -1.49 -3.88 13.71
N MET A 52 -0.73 -4.01 12.63
CA MET A 52 0.68 -4.39 12.64
C MET A 52 1.48 -3.33 11.88
N LEU A 53 2.59 -2.89 12.47
CA LEU A 53 3.58 -2.04 11.82
C LEU A 53 4.58 -2.92 11.08
N VAL A 54 4.65 -2.78 9.76
CA VAL A 54 5.67 -3.40 8.93
C VAL A 54 6.73 -2.35 8.61
N LYS A 55 7.99 -2.65 8.90
CA LYS A 55 9.15 -1.85 8.52
C LYS A 55 9.93 -2.54 7.43
N ALA A 56 10.32 -1.80 6.40
CA ALA A 56 11.16 -2.30 5.32
C ALA A 56 12.29 -1.31 5.04
N VAL A 57 13.43 -1.82 4.57
CA VAL A 57 14.57 -1.00 4.16
C VAL A 57 14.89 -1.30 2.71
N PHE A 58 14.98 -0.26 1.88
CA PHE A 58 15.41 -0.38 0.49
C PHE A 58 16.43 0.71 0.18
N LYS A 59 17.61 0.31 -0.33
CA LYS A 59 18.74 1.22 -0.62
C LYS A 59 19.07 2.19 0.53
N GLY A 60 19.01 1.70 1.77
CA GLY A 60 19.29 2.49 2.97
C GLY A 60 18.15 3.40 3.45
N LYS A 61 17.01 3.46 2.74
CA LYS A 61 15.82 4.20 3.17
C LYS A 61 14.85 3.29 3.92
N GLU A 62 14.56 3.62 5.18
CA GLU A 62 13.49 2.97 5.96
C GLU A 62 12.13 3.47 5.47
N MET A 63 11.18 2.55 5.40
CA MET A 63 9.78 2.81 5.10
C MET A 63 8.92 2.03 6.08
N THR A 64 7.75 2.58 6.38
CA THR A 64 6.79 1.95 7.27
C THR A 64 5.44 1.83 6.57
N SER A 65 4.73 0.76 6.89
CA SER A 65 3.33 0.60 6.51
C SER A 65 2.60 -0.06 7.65
N ILE A 66 1.43 0.48 7.99
CA ILE A 66 0.53 -0.14 8.96
C ILE A 66 -0.49 -0.96 8.19
N VAL A 67 -0.70 -2.21 8.61
CA VAL A 67 -1.66 -3.13 7.98
C VAL A 67 -2.55 -3.76 9.04
N GLN A 68 -3.71 -4.27 8.63
CA GLN A 68 -4.52 -5.10 9.53
C GLN A 68 -3.76 -6.40 9.83
N ASN A 69 -3.66 -6.77 11.11
CA ASN A 69 -3.07 -8.03 11.54
C ASN A 69 -4.08 -9.17 11.30
N ALA A 70 -4.08 -9.73 10.08
CA ALA A 70 -4.94 -10.84 9.70
C ALA A 70 -4.31 -11.69 8.59
N GLU A 71 -4.59 -12.99 8.61
CA GLU A 71 -4.00 -13.97 7.68
C GLU A 71 -4.32 -13.68 6.20
N THR A 72 -5.47 -13.06 5.93
CA THR A 72 -5.92 -12.68 4.59
C THR A 72 -5.19 -11.45 4.03
N ILE A 73 -4.46 -10.73 4.86
CA ILE A 73 -3.63 -9.61 4.41
C ILE A 73 -2.31 -10.18 3.92
N ARG A 74 -2.04 -9.98 2.63
CA ARG A 74 -0.87 -10.51 1.95
C ARG A 74 -0.02 -9.37 1.36
N LEU A 75 1.29 -9.54 1.42
CA LEU A 75 2.27 -8.80 0.63
C LEU A 75 2.84 -9.73 -0.45
N THR A 76 3.55 -9.18 -1.44
CA THR A 76 4.08 -9.95 -2.56
C THR A 76 5.60 -10.10 -2.40
N ASP A 77 6.12 -11.31 -2.47
CA ASP A 77 7.57 -11.55 -2.46
C ASP A 77 8.21 -11.22 -3.84
N PRO A 78 9.56 -11.15 -3.94
CA PRO A 78 10.23 -10.89 -5.21
C PRO A 78 9.98 -11.94 -6.33
N LYS A 79 9.42 -13.10 -5.99
CA LYS A 79 9.07 -14.17 -6.94
C LYS A 79 7.60 -14.13 -7.35
N GLY A 80 6.83 -13.15 -6.86
CA GLY A 80 5.41 -12.97 -7.16
C GLY A 80 4.47 -13.80 -6.28
N LYS A 81 4.97 -14.45 -5.23
CA LYS A 81 4.14 -15.23 -4.31
C LYS A 81 3.53 -14.32 -3.24
N ALA A 82 2.27 -14.57 -2.91
CA ALA A 82 1.59 -13.94 -1.79
C ALA A 82 2.10 -14.48 -0.45
N VAL A 83 2.59 -13.59 0.42
CA VAL A 83 3.08 -13.87 1.76
C VAL A 83 2.13 -13.25 2.78
N SER A 84 1.67 -14.02 3.76
CA SER A 84 0.82 -13.46 4.82
C SER A 84 1.60 -12.55 5.75
N VAL A 85 1.01 -11.42 6.12
CA VAL A 85 1.64 -10.49 7.07
C VAL A 85 1.86 -11.13 8.44
N VAL A 86 1.02 -12.11 8.82
CA VAL A 86 1.17 -12.82 10.10
C VAL A 86 2.35 -13.81 10.11
N ASN A 87 2.88 -14.15 8.93
CA ASN A 87 4.01 -15.06 8.77
C ASN A 87 5.31 -14.30 8.45
N LEU A 88 5.28 -12.97 8.36
CA LEU A 88 6.48 -12.17 8.08
C LEU A 88 7.44 -12.24 9.27
N SER A 89 8.71 -12.42 8.95
CA SER A 89 9.82 -12.37 9.89
C SER A 89 10.87 -11.34 9.45
N PRO A 90 11.64 -10.76 10.39
CA PRO A 90 12.79 -9.93 10.03
C PRO A 90 13.73 -10.68 9.07
N GLY A 91 14.07 -10.03 7.95
CA GLY A 91 14.86 -10.63 6.87
C GLY A 91 14.03 -11.07 5.66
N ASP A 92 12.72 -11.21 5.80
CA ASP A 92 11.84 -11.48 4.66
C ASP A 92 11.84 -10.31 3.66
N GLN A 93 11.77 -10.65 2.38
CA GLN A 93 11.73 -9.69 1.29
C GLN A 93 10.32 -9.59 0.71
N VAL A 94 9.88 -8.36 0.49
CA VAL A 94 8.62 -8.03 -0.17
C VAL A 94 8.85 -6.94 -1.21
N LEU A 95 7.98 -6.88 -2.20
CA LEU A 95 7.99 -5.84 -3.21
C LEU A 95 7.48 -4.51 -2.63
N VAL A 96 8.17 -3.44 -3.00
CA VAL A 96 7.82 -2.07 -2.63
C VAL A 96 7.72 -1.23 -3.91
N ALA A 97 6.73 -0.34 -3.96
CA ALA A 97 6.63 0.66 -5.02
C ALA A 97 7.32 1.93 -4.55
N MET A 98 8.49 2.22 -5.11
CA MET A 98 9.23 3.45 -4.82
C MET A 98 8.76 4.59 -5.71
N GLU A 99 8.63 5.77 -5.14
CA GLU A 99 8.39 6.99 -5.89
C GLU A 99 9.16 8.15 -5.24
N GLU A 100 9.71 9.03 -6.06
CA GLU A 100 10.37 10.27 -5.62
C GLU A 100 9.36 11.41 -5.58
N GLY A 101 9.49 12.33 -4.63
CA GLY A 101 8.58 13.47 -4.42
C GLY A 101 7.50 13.22 -3.36
N GLY A 102 6.81 14.29 -2.96
CA GLY A 102 5.68 14.25 -2.04
C GLY A 102 4.35 14.11 -2.77
N ARG A 103 3.28 13.95 -1.98
CA ARG A 103 1.91 13.87 -2.49
C ARG A 103 1.04 14.86 -1.73
N HIS A 104 0.42 15.80 -2.44
CA HIS A 104 -0.55 16.73 -1.88
C HIS A 104 -1.92 16.47 -2.51
N PHE A 105 -2.89 16.06 -1.69
CA PHE A 105 -4.22 15.60 -2.15
C PHE A 105 -4.18 14.60 -3.32
N GLY A 106 -3.24 13.66 -3.24
CA GLY A 106 -3.07 12.61 -4.24
C GLY A 106 -2.33 13.01 -5.52
N MET A 107 -2.00 14.29 -5.71
CA MET A 107 -1.17 14.76 -6.82
C MET A 107 0.31 14.71 -6.46
N LYS A 108 1.15 14.32 -7.42
CA LYS A 108 2.61 14.33 -7.26
C LYS A 108 3.13 15.76 -7.25
N ILE A 109 3.87 16.12 -6.22
CA ILE A 109 4.54 17.42 -6.11
C ILE A 109 5.98 17.24 -5.64
N GLU A 110 6.85 18.19 -5.96
CA GLU A 110 8.15 18.29 -5.29
C GLU A 110 7.92 18.87 -3.89
N GLU A 111 8.09 18.03 -2.86
CA GLU A 111 7.88 18.42 -1.47
C GLU A 111 8.84 17.65 -0.57
N SER A 112 9.26 18.29 0.52
CA SER A 112 10.05 17.68 1.58
C SER A 112 9.18 17.52 2.83
N ILE A 113 8.58 16.34 3.01
CA ILE A 113 7.78 15.99 4.19
C ILE A 113 8.66 15.24 5.20
N MET A 114 8.59 15.65 6.47
CA MET A 114 9.13 14.90 7.61
C MET A 114 7.97 14.41 8.48
N GLU A 115 7.69 13.11 8.45
CA GLU A 115 6.72 12.46 9.34
C GLU A 115 7.43 12.01 10.63
N LYS A 116 6.81 12.21 11.80
CA LYS A 116 7.34 11.86 13.13
C LYS A 116 6.57 10.71 13.76
#